data_AF-A0A645BG41-F1
#
_entry.id   AF-A0A645BG41-F1
#
_cell.length_a   1.000
_cell.length_b   1.000
_cell.length_c   1.000
_cell.angle_alpha   90.00
_cell.angle_beta   90.00
_cell.angle_gamma   90.00
#
_symmetry.space_group_name_H-M   'P 1'
#
loop_
_entity.id
_entity.type
_entity.pdbx_description
1 polymer ?
#
loop_
_entity_poly.entity_id
_entity_poly.type
_entity_poly.pdbx_seq_one_letter_code
_entity_poly.pdbx_strand_id
1 'polypeptide(L)'
;MSKYEFSLQQEVLLEKGAAVLGDLFRYELVNGISMQKDPITVMHHLVWSAKEAVLRTKSETDLVQIEAQFDFANRFLMGLGANV
;
A
#
# COMPACT_ATOMS: atom_id res chain seq x y z
N MET A 1 -0.08 3.44 22.85
CA MET A 1 -0.34 2.03 22.51
C MET A 1 0.64 1.13 23.27
N SER A 2 0.24 -0.08 23.66
CA SER A 2 1.16 -1.09 24.21
C SER A 2 2.07 -1.66 23.11
N LYS A 3 3.17 -2.33 23.49
CA LYS A 3 4.07 -2.99 22.51
C LYS A 3 3.35 -4.03 21.66
N TYR A 4 2.42 -4.77 22.27
CA TYR A 4 1.62 -5.79 21.59
C TYR A 4 0.70 -5.17 20.55
N GLU A 5 -0.08 -4.16 20.95
CA GLU A 5 -0.98 -3.44 20.04
C GLU A 5 -0.21 -2.78 18.90
N PHE A 6 1.00 -2.24 19.18
CA PHE A 6 1.85 -1.66 18.15
C PHE A 6 2.31 -2.69 17.12
N SER A 7 2.81 -3.84 17.58
CA SER A 7 3.20 -4.93 16.67
C SER A 7 2.01 -5.49 15.89
N LEU A 8 0.83 -5.55 16.50
CA LEU A 8 -0.40 -5.99 15.83
C LEU A 8 -0.80 -5.00 14.73
N GLN A 9 -0.72 -3.69 15.00
CA GLN A 9 -1.01 -2.68 14.00
C GLN A 9 -0.01 -2.75 12.82
N GLN A 10 1.27 -3.04 13.10
CA GLN A 10 2.25 -3.29 12.03
C GLN A 10 1.84 -4.50 11.16
N GLU A 11 1.42 -5.60 11.77
CA GLU A 11 0.97 -6.79 11.04
C GLU A 11 -0.24 -6.51 10.14
N VAL A 12 -1.26 -5.84 10.68
CA VAL A 12 -2.46 -5.43 9.92
C VAL A 12 -2.08 -4.53 8.74
N LEU A 13 -1.16 -3.58 8.94
CA LEU A 13 -0.70 -2.69 7.87
C LEU A 13 0.14 -3.42 6.82
N LEU A 14 0.91 -4.44 7.21
CA LEU A 14 1.59 -5.30 6.24
C LEU A 14 0.58 -6.04 5.37
N GLU A 15 -0.47 -6.61 5.94
CA GLU A 15 -1.52 -7.30 5.18
C GLU A 15 -2.24 -6.34 4.23
N LYS A 16 -2.67 -5.17 4.74
CA LYS A 16 -3.30 -4.11 3.94
C LYS A 16 -2.42 -3.68 2.76
N GLY A 17 -1.14 -3.42 2.99
CA GLY A 17 -0.20 -3.07 1.93
C GLY A 17 0.01 -4.20 0.91
N ALA A 18 -0.03 -5.46 1.33
CA ALA A 18 0.07 -6.60 0.41
C ALA A 18 -1.17 -6.73 -0.48
N ALA A 19 -2.36 -6.52 0.07
CA ALA A 19 -3.61 -6.51 -0.70
C ALA A 19 -3.55 -5.45 -1.82
N VAL A 20 -3.21 -4.20 -1.47
CA VAL A 20 -3.12 -3.09 -2.44
C VAL A 20 -2.07 -3.37 -3.53
N LEU A 21 -0.91 -3.95 -3.19
CA LEU A 21 0.07 -4.38 -4.20
C LEU A 21 -0.49 -5.45 -5.14
N GLY A 22 -1.25 -6.41 -4.60
CA GLY A 22 -1.92 -7.44 -5.39
C GLY A 22 -2.91 -6.85 -6.39
N ASP A 23 -3.68 -5.84 -5.98
CA ASP A 23 -4.66 -5.18 -6.85
C ASP A 23 -3.98 -4.31 -7.91
N LEU A 24 -2.92 -3.58 -7.55
CA LEU A 24 -2.08 -2.84 -8.50
C LEU A 24 -1.52 -3.78 -9.57
N PHE A 25 -0.90 -4.88 -9.16
CA PHE A 25 -0.33 -5.87 -10.07
C PHE A 25 -1.40 -6.48 -10.99
N ARG A 26 -2.58 -6.81 -10.45
CA ARG A 26 -3.69 -7.32 -11.26
C ARG A 26 -4.17 -6.30 -12.28
N TYR A 27 -4.27 -5.03 -11.89
CA TYR A 27 -4.65 -3.94 -12.79
C TYR A 27 -3.64 -3.75 -13.92
N GLU A 28 -2.33 -3.76 -13.60
CA GLU A 28 -1.25 -3.70 -14.61
C GLU A 28 -1.38 -4.84 -15.62
N LEU A 29 -1.60 -6.06 -15.14
CA LEU A 29 -1.73 -7.26 -15.97
C LEU A 29 -2.94 -7.18 -16.92
N VAL A 30 -4.11 -6.79 -16.41
CA VAL A 30 -5.35 -6.70 -17.20
C VAL A 30 -5.27 -5.62 -18.28
N ASN A 31 -4.58 -4.51 -18.00
CA ASN A 31 -4.50 -3.37 -18.91
C ASN A 31 -3.24 -3.37 -19.80
N GLY A 32 -2.39 -4.40 -19.70
CA GLY A 32 -1.16 -4.49 -20.49
C GLY A 32 -0.16 -3.37 -20.21
N ILE A 33 -0.16 -2.83 -18.98
CA ILE A 33 0.71 -1.72 -18.59
C ILE A 33 2.13 -2.24 -18.39
N SER A 34 3.08 -1.74 -19.19
CA SER A 34 4.50 -2.03 -19.00
C SER A 34 5.13 -1.03 -18.03
N MET A 35 5.94 -1.52 -17.10
CA MET A 35 6.53 -0.83 -15.93
C MET A 35 7.32 0.50 -16.16
N GLN A 36 7.37 1.08 -17.37
CA GLN A 36 8.07 2.35 -17.59
C GLN A 36 7.11 3.51 -17.81
N LYS A 37 7.07 4.40 -16.80
CA LYS A 37 6.42 5.73 -16.80
C LYS A 37 4.89 5.75 -16.73
N ASP A 38 4.27 4.67 -16.26
CA ASP A 38 2.83 4.66 -15.95
C ASP A 38 2.58 5.16 -14.50
N PRO A 39 1.55 5.99 -14.25
CA PRO A 39 1.12 6.37 -12.89
C PRO A 39 0.92 5.17 -11.95
N ILE A 40 0.50 4.02 -12.45
CA ILE A 40 0.34 2.78 -11.68
C ILE A 40 1.68 2.29 -11.15
N THR A 41 2.75 2.37 -11.94
CA THR A 41 4.09 2.00 -11.47
C THR A 41 4.54 2.91 -10.33
N VAL A 42 4.21 4.21 -10.37
CA VAL A 42 4.48 5.13 -9.26
C VAL A 42 3.72 4.71 -8.00
N MET A 43 2.44 4.32 -8.14
CA MET A 43 1.66 3.79 -7.01
C MET A 43 2.25 2.50 -6.44
N HIS A 44 2.72 1.59 -7.30
CA HIS A 44 3.41 0.37 -6.85
C HIS A 44 4.65 0.70 -6.00
N HIS A 45 5.47 1.67 -6.42
CA HIS A 45 6.65 2.08 -5.66
C HIS A 45 6.30 2.76 -4.33
N LEU A 46 5.23 3.57 -4.32
CA LEU A 46 4.71 4.21 -3.11
C LEU A 46 4.26 3.15 -2.09
N VAL A 47 3.44 2.18 -2.50
CA VAL A 47 2.92 1.14 -1.60
C VAL A 47 4.03 0.19 -1.14
N TRP A 48 4.95 -0.19 -2.03
CA TRP A 48 6.12 -0.99 -1.66
C TRP A 48 6.97 -0.30 -0.59
N SER A 49 7.28 0.98 -0.81
CA SER A 49 8.10 1.77 0.13
C SER A 49 7.39 1.98 1.47
N ALA A 50 6.08 2.20 1.45
CA ALA A 50 5.25 2.31 2.64
C ALA A 50 5.23 1.00 3.44
N LYS A 51 5.13 -0.16 2.77
CA LYS A 51 5.17 -1.49 3.40
C LYS A 51 6.52 -1.76 4.07
N GLU A 52 7.63 -1.39 3.43
CA GLU A 52 8.96 -1.43 4.06
C GLU A 52 9.06 -0.50 5.29
N ALA A 53 8.41 0.66 5.24
CA ALA A 53 8.40 1.61 6.36
C ALA A 53 7.63 1.07 7.58
N VAL A 54 6.58 0.25 7.39
CA VAL A 54 5.86 -0.41 8.49
C VAL A 54 6.82 -1.18 9.39
N LEU A 55 7.76 -1.94 8.80
CA LEU A 55 8.71 -2.77 9.55
C LEU A 55 9.75 -1.97 10.34
N ARG A 56 10.02 -0.73 9.92
CA ARG A 56 11.13 0.09 10.45
C ARG A 56 10.66 1.11 11.47
N THR A 57 9.41 1.55 11.38
CA THR A 57 8.90 2.58 12.27
C THR A 57 8.71 2.08 13.70
N LYS A 58 8.85 3.02 14.64
CA LYS A 58 8.59 2.85 16.08
C LYS A 58 7.59 3.90 16.58
N SER A 59 6.93 4.60 15.66
CA SER A 59 6.07 5.75 15.92
C SER A 59 4.63 5.41 15.52
N GLU A 60 3.70 5.59 16.44
CA GLU A 60 2.27 5.40 16.18
C GLU A 60 1.78 6.37 15.10
N THR A 61 2.31 7.60 15.10
CA THR A 61 1.98 8.63 14.10
C THR A 61 2.44 8.22 12.70
N ASP A 62 3.60 7.57 12.59
CA ASP A 62 4.10 7.09 11.30
C ASP A 62 3.22 5.95 10.77
N LEU A 63 2.73 5.05 11.63
CA LEU A 63 1.80 4.00 11.22
C LEU A 63 0.52 4.59 10.62
N VAL A 64 -0.01 5.66 11.21
CA VAL A 64 -1.17 6.39 10.66
C VAL A 64 -0.85 7.01 9.29
N GLN A 65 0.34 7.59 9.12
CA GLN A 65 0.74 8.15 7.83
C GLN A 65 0.93 7.08 6.76
N ILE A 66 1.50 5.93 7.13
CA ILE A 66 1.67 4.78 6.24
C ILE A 66 0.30 4.22 5.85
N GLU A 67 -0.63 4.10 6.80
CA GLU A 67 -2.00 3.67 6.53
C GLU A 67 -2.68 4.59 5.50
N ALA A 68 -2.52 5.91 5.66
CA ALA A 68 -3.07 6.88 4.72
C ALA A 68 -2.49 6.74 3.30
N GLN A 69 -1.22 6.32 3.17
CA GLN A 69 -0.62 6.01 1.86
C GLN A 69 -1.27 4.79 1.20
N PHE A 70 -1.59 3.75 1.97
CA PHE A 70 -2.33 2.59 1.47
C PHE A 70 -3.75 2.96 1.06
N ASP A 71 -4.45 3.76 1.88
CA ASP A 71 -5.81 4.22 1.57
C ASP A 71 -5.84 5.09 0.31
N PHE A 72 -4.83 5.95 0.14
CA PHE A 72 -4.67 6.75 -1.06
C PHE A 72 -4.51 5.87 -2.31
N ALA A 73 -3.60 4.89 -2.28
CA ALA A 73 -3.37 3.99 -3.40
C ALA A 73 -4.61 3.15 -3.75
N ASN A 74 -5.35 2.69 -2.74
CA ASN A 74 -6.58 1.94 -2.94
C ASN A 74 -7.68 2.82 -3.59
N ARG A 75 -7.87 4.05 -3.09
CA ARG A 75 -8.81 5.01 -3.70
C ARG A 75 -8.42 5.40 -5.12
N PHE A 76 -7.12 5.54 -5.38
CA PHE A 76 -6.61 5.79 -6.73
C PHE A 76 -7.02 4.66 -7.67
N LEU A 77 -6.79 3.40 -7.29
CA LEU A 77 -7.22 2.23 -8.06
C LEU A 77 -8.74 2.18 -8.29
N MET A 78 -9.54 2.40 -7.23
CA MET A 78 -11.00 2.46 -7.35
C MET A 78 -11.44 3.54 -8.34
N GLY A 79 -10.78 4.70 -8.35
CA GLY A 79 -11.05 5.79 -9.30
C GLY A 79 -10.76 5.42 -10.76
N LEU A 80 -9.93 4.41 -11.00
CA LEU A 80 -9.64 3.87 -12.33
C LEU A 80 -10.59 2.74 -12.75
N GLY A 81 -11.58 2.40 -11.91
CA GLY A 81 -12.49 1.30 -12.18
C GLY A 81 -11.86 -0.08 -11.98
N ALA A 82 -10.73 -0.15 -11.27
CA ALA A 82 -10.22 -1.43 -10.79
C ALA A 82 -11.21 -1.96 -9.75
N ASN A 83 -11.90 -3.07 -10.06
CA ASN A 83 -12.67 -3.79 -9.06
C ASN A 83 -11.69 -4.48 -8.12
N VAL A 84 -11.52 -3.86 -6.95
CA VAL A 84 -10.81 -4.39 -5.77
C VAL A 84 -11.65 -5.49 -5.14
#